data_AF-R6AKS9-F1
#
_entry.id   AF-R6AKS9-F1
#
_cell.length_a   1.000
_cell.length_b   1.000
_cell.length_c   1.000
_cell.angle_alpha   90.00
_cell.angle_beta   90.00
_cell.angle_gamma   90.00
#
_symmetry.space_group_name_H-M   'P 1'
#
loop_
_entity.id
_entity.type
_entity.pdbx_description
1 polymer ?
#
loop_
_entity_poly.entity_id
_entity_poly.type
_entity_poly.pdbx_seq_one_letter_code
_entity_poly.pdbx_strand_id
1 'polypeptide(L)'
;MSILLKNFAFSAKEFKCLKSIVAAALLVALHTVLAVFVSINVTPALRISVSFLANCAIGYMFGPVMGFMCGGLGDIVQYIIKPTGPYFPGWTLSAALAGLIYGLFFYDCNIKISKKKVTGEKRSLLEIIDFKFLIRVVLALTIDTLLVNVLLGTYWCSIMYGKGFMFYLTMRFTKNLIQLPINIFLTYNVIGIVKVINNKIYKNE
;
A
#
# COMPACT_ATOMS: atom_id res chain seq x y z
N MET A 1 13.93 -0.24 -23.51
CA MET A 1 13.66 -0.03 -22.07
C MET A 1 12.34 -0.69 -21.73
N SER A 2 12.33 -1.76 -20.91
CA SER A 2 11.10 -2.45 -20.49
C SER A 2 10.13 -1.46 -19.81
N ILE A 3 8.82 -1.75 -19.85
CA ILE A 3 7.78 -0.91 -19.22
C ILE A 3 8.11 -0.66 -17.73
N LEU A 4 8.67 -1.68 -17.09
CA LEU A 4 9.08 -1.68 -15.68
C LEU A 4 10.20 -0.66 -15.42
N LEU A 5 11.26 -0.68 -16.23
CA LEU A 5 12.37 0.28 -16.09
C LEU A 5 11.94 1.73 -16.35
N LYS A 6 10.95 1.95 -17.24
CA LYS A 6 10.37 3.28 -17.44
C LYS A 6 9.61 3.77 -16.21
N ASN A 7 8.83 2.90 -15.57
CA ASN A 7 8.08 3.23 -14.35
C ASN A 7 9.01 3.60 -13.20
N PHE A 8 10.12 2.87 -13.03
CA PHE A 8 11.17 3.23 -12.08
C PHE A 8 11.80 4.58 -12.39
N ALA A 9 12.15 4.83 -13.65
CA ALA A 9 12.75 6.10 -14.06
C ALA A 9 11.81 7.30 -13.90
N PHE A 10 10.50 7.12 -14.16
CA PHE A 10 9.50 8.18 -13.99
C PHE A 10 9.24 8.45 -12.50
N SER A 11 9.10 7.40 -11.69
CA SER A 11 8.96 7.53 -10.24
C SER A 11 10.18 8.19 -9.59
N ALA A 12 11.39 7.91 -10.07
CA ALA A 12 12.60 8.58 -9.60
C ALA A 12 12.63 10.08 -9.96
N LYS A 13 11.99 10.50 -11.05
CA LYS A 13 11.90 11.92 -11.42
C LYS A 13 10.97 12.71 -10.48
N GLU A 14 10.02 12.05 -9.81
CA GLU A 14 9.12 12.70 -8.84
C GLU A 14 9.90 13.37 -7.69
N PHE A 15 11.07 12.84 -7.32
CA PHE A 15 11.95 13.47 -6.33
C PHE A 15 12.51 14.83 -6.75
N LYS A 16 12.49 15.17 -8.04
CA LYS A 16 12.91 16.49 -8.52
C LYS A 16 11.76 17.51 -8.50
N CYS A 17 10.51 17.05 -8.39
CA CYS A 17 9.34 17.90 -8.36
C CYS A 17 8.99 18.27 -6.91
N LEU A 18 9.07 19.56 -6.58
CA LEU A 18 8.80 20.05 -5.23
C LEU A 18 7.36 19.75 -4.80
N LYS A 19 6.39 19.90 -5.71
CA LYS A 19 4.97 19.56 -5.45
C LYS A 19 4.82 18.09 -5.05
N SER A 20 5.50 17.18 -5.74
CA SER A 20 5.43 15.73 -5.49
C SER A 20 6.05 15.34 -4.15
N ILE A 21 7.18 15.96 -3.78
CA ILE A 21 7.81 15.75 -2.46
C ILE A 21 6.89 16.21 -1.33
N VAL A 22 6.32 17.42 -1.45
CA VAL A 22 5.42 17.97 -0.42
C VAL A 22 4.17 17.11 -0.27
N ALA A 23 3.56 16.69 -1.39
CA ALA A 23 2.39 15.82 -1.36
C ALA A 23 2.72 14.43 -0.77
N ALA A 24 3.88 13.85 -1.09
CA ALA A 24 4.33 12.60 -0.49
C ALA A 24 4.56 12.74 1.02
N ALA A 25 5.17 13.84 1.47
CA ALA A 25 5.36 14.12 2.90
C ALA A 25 4.03 14.24 3.65
N LEU A 26 3.03 14.91 3.07
CA LEU A 26 1.68 14.99 3.63
C LEU A 26 1.01 13.62 3.74
N LEU A 27 1.18 12.74 2.74
CA LEU A 27 0.65 11.38 2.80
C LEU A 27 1.39 10.50 3.82
N VAL A 28 2.70 10.70 4.01
CA VAL A 28 3.47 10.01 5.08
C VAL A 28 3.03 10.50 6.46
N ALA A 29 2.75 11.80 6.62
CA ALA A 29 2.18 12.33 7.85
C ALA A 29 0.80 11.70 8.10
N LEU A 30 -0.06 11.63 7.07
CA LEU A 30 -1.35 10.96 7.16
C LEU A 30 -1.22 9.48 7.52
N HIS A 31 -0.31 8.74 6.87
CA HIS A 31 0.03 7.35 7.21
C HIS A 31 0.31 7.22 8.71
N THR A 32 1.16 8.11 9.23
CA THR A 32 1.60 8.06 10.62
C THR A 32 0.45 8.33 11.59
N VAL A 33 -0.39 9.33 11.32
CA VAL A 33 -1.59 9.63 12.11
C VAL A 33 -2.55 8.44 12.10
N LEU A 34 -2.83 7.87 10.92
CA LEU A 34 -3.68 6.68 10.80
C LEU A 34 -3.10 5.48 11.56
N ALA A 35 -1.78 5.31 11.55
CA ALA A 35 -1.13 4.22 12.25
C ALA A 35 -1.20 4.38 13.78
N VAL A 36 -1.11 5.62 14.28
CA VAL A 36 -1.11 5.91 15.72
C VAL A 36 -2.53 5.83 16.31
N PHE A 37 -3.52 6.43 15.63
CA PHE A 37 -4.88 6.63 16.16
C PHE A 37 -5.90 5.63 15.62
N VAL A 38 -5.79 5.22 14.36
CA VAL A 38 -6.76 4.34 13.67
C VAL A 38 -6.18 2.92 13.54
N SER A 39 -5.49 2.46 14.59
CA SER A 39 -5.06 1.06 14.70
C SER A 39 -5.70 0.44 15.93
N ILE A 40 -6.44 -0.65 15.70
CA ILE A 40 -7.15 -1.39 16.75
C ILE A 40 -6.42 -2.71 16.94
N ASN A 41 -5.98 -2.95 18.18
CA ASN A 41 -5.41 -4.23 18.58
C ASN A 41 -6.57 -5.16 18.96
N VAL A 42 -6.99 -6.02 18.03
CA VAL A 42 -8.06 -6.99 18.25
C VAL A 42 -7.58 -8.12 19.18
N THR A 43 -6.31 -8.51 19.04
CA THR A 43 -5.63 -9.44 19.95
C THR A 43 -4.17 -8.98 20.13
N PRO A 44 -3.45 -9.47 21.16
CA PRO A 44 -2.03 -9.14 21.35
C PRO A 44 -1.14 -9.43 20.12
N ALA A 45 -1.56 -10.35 19.25
CA ALA A 45 -0.88 -10.70 18.01
C ALA A 45 -1.51 -10.08 16.73
N LEU A 46 -2.77 -9.62 16.80
CA LEU A 46 -3.52 -9.08 15.66
C LEU A 46 -3.80 -7.59 15.88
N ARG A 47 -2.98 -6.78 15.23
CA ARG A 47 -3.20 -5.34 15.07
C ARG A 47 -3.71 -5.10 13.66
N ILE A 48 -4.93 -4.59 13.55
CA ILE A 48 -5.49 -4.14 12.28
C ILE A 48 -5.26 -2.63 12.22
N SER A 49 -4.61 -2.18 11.15
CA SER A 49 -4.31 -0.76 10.94
C SER A 49 -4.79 -0.34 9.56
N VAL A 50 -5.26 0.90 9.45
CA VAL A 50 -5.74 1.51 8.21
C VAL A 50 -4.60 2.29 7.50
N SER A 51 -3.44 2.41 8.14
CA SER A 51 -2.30 3.20 7.65
C SER A 51 -1.74 2.73 6.32
N PHE A 52 -1.79 1.43 6.03
CA PHE A 52 -1.32 0.87 4.76
C PHE A 52 -2.03 1.49 3.54
N LEU A 53 -3.27 1.99 3.69
CA LEU A 53 -4.00 2.66 2.61
C LEU A 53 -3.31 3.94 2.14
N ALA A 54 -2.64 4.66 3.05
CA ALA A 54 -1.84 5.82 2.68
C ALA A 54 -0.60 5.40 1.86
N ASN A 55 0.05 4.28 2.22
CA ASN A 55 1.15 3.72 1.42
C ASN A 55 0.67 3.25 0.03
N CYS A 56 -0.53 2.67 -0.06
CA CYS A 56 -1.14 2.34 -1.34
C CYS A 56 -1.41 3.60 -2.20
N ALA A 57 -1.89 4.68 -1.57
CA ALA A 57 -2.12 5.96 -2.25
C ALA A 57 -0.80 6.58 -2.77
N ILE A 58 0.26 6.55 -1.97
CA ILE A 58 1.60 7.01 -2.38
C ILE A 58 2.10 6.18 -3.57
N GLY A 59 1.99 4.86 -3.51
CA GLY A 59 2.38 3.96 -4.61
C GLY A 59 1.61 4.24 -5.90
N TYR A 60 0.30 4.53 -5.80
CA TYR A 60 -0.52 4.89 -6.95
C TYR A 60 -0.11 6.24 -7.56
N MET A 61 0.15 7.26 -6.73
CA MET A 61 0.42 8.63 -7.20
C MET A 61 1.86 8.84 -7.66
N PHE A 62 2.85 8.34 -6.91
CA PHE A 62 4.26 8.68 -7.09
C PHE A 62 5.14 7.49 -7.53
N GLY A 63 4.60 6.28 -7.49
CA GLY A 63 5.22 5.09 -8.08
C GLY A 63 6.14 4.30 -7.17
N PRO A 64 6.85 3.30 -7.72
CA PRO A 64 7.58 2.30 -6.94
C PRO A 64 8.75 2.88 -6.13
N VAL A 65 9.49 3.87 -6.65
CA VAL A 65 10.68 4.42 -5.97
C VAL A 65 10.26 5.32 -4.81
N MET A 66 9.32 6.23 -5.07
CA MET A 66 8.73 7.07 -4.03
C MET A 66 7.97 6.24 -3.00
N GLY A 67 7.21 5.23 -3.43
CA GLY A 67 6.53 4.29 -2.55
C GLY A 67 7.49 3.53 -1.63
N PHE A 68 8.62 3.05 -2.16
CA PHE A 68 9.65 2.39 -1.36
C PHE A 68 10.22 3.30 -0.27
N MET A 69 10.63 4.52 -0.65
CA MET A 69 11.21 5.48 0.29
C MET A 69 10.20 5.94 1.34
N CYS A 70 8.98 6.30 0.91
CA CYS A 70 7.94 6.78 1.82
C CYS A 70 7.43 5.68 2.75
N GLY A 71 7.36 4.42 2.29
CA GLY A 71 7.00 3.28 3.14
C GLY A 71 8.01 3.06 4.27
N GLY A 72 9.31 3.08 3.96
CA GLY A 72 10.36 2.98 4.97
C GLY A 72 10.40 4.18 5.91
N LEU A 73 10.32 5.40 5.38
CA LEU A 73 10.27 6.63 6.20
C LEU A 73 9.04 6.66 7.11
N GLY A 74 7.87 6.23 6.61
CA GLY A 74 6.64 6.16 7.38
C GLY A 74 6.76 5.23 8.59
N ASP A 75 7.46 4.10 8.46
CA ASP A 75 7.72 3.18 9.57
C ASP A 75 8.65 3.80 10.62
N ILE A 76 9.75 4.44 10.19
CA ILE A 76 10.69 5.11 11.11
C ILE A 76 9.99 6.23 11.88
N VAL A 77 9.26 7.11 11.17
CA VAL A 77 8.56 8.25 11.78
C VAL A 77 7.47 7.76 12.74
N GLN A 78 6.72 6.73 12.35
CA GLN A 78 5.73 6.11 13.23
C GLN A 78 6.38 5.54 14.50
N TYR A 79 7.53 4.86 14.37
CA TYR A 79 8.24 4.29 15.50
C TYR A 79 8.71 5.36 16.49
N ILE A 80 9.22 6.49 15.97
CA ILE A 80 9.67 7.62 16.81
C ILE A 80 8.49 8.20 17.61
N ILE A 81 7.30 8.33 17.00
CA ILE A 81 6.14 8.93 17.67
C ILE A 81 5.49 7.97 18.67
N LYS A 82 5.29 6.71 18.28
CA LYS A 82 4.67 5.69 19.13
C LYS A 82 5.46 4.39 19.01
N PRO A 83 6.52 4.21 19.81
CA PRO A 83 7.31 2.99 19.79
C PRO A 83 6.45 1.83 20.27
N THR A 84 6.09 0.93 19.36
CA THR A 84 5.38 -0.31 19.69
C THR A 84 6.32 -1.50 19.53
N GLY A 85 6.87 -1.96 20.65
CA GLY A 85 7.85 -3.06 20.67
C GLY A 85 9.29 -2.61 20.34
N PRO A 86 10.24 -3.55 20.31
CA PRO A 86 11.62 -3.28 19.96
C PRO A 86 11.77 -2.86 18.49
N TYR A 87 12.57 -1.81 18.25
CA TYR A 87 12.94 -1.43 16.90
C TYR A 87 13.76 -2.54 16.24
N PHE A 88 13.44 -2.86 15.00
CA PHE A 88 14.24 -3.77 14.20
C PHE A 88 14.23 -3.31 12.74
N PRO A 89 15.42 -3.06 12.14
CA PRO A 89 15.51 -2.54 10.76
C PRO A 89 14.81 -3.39 9.71
N GLY A 90 14.62 -4.70 9.95
CA GLY A 90 13.85 -5.56 9.05
C GLY A 90 12.38 -5.17 8.91
N TRP A 91 11.76 -4.58 9.94
CA TRP A 91 10.39 -4.05 9.83
C TRP A 91 10.32 -2.84 8.89
N THR A 92 11.31 -1.95 8.98
CA THR A 92 11.44 -0.82 8.08
C THR A 92 11.67 -1.27 6.64
N LEU A 93 12.52 -2.29 6.42
CA LEU A 93 12.71 -2.89 5.10
C LEU A 93 11.42 -3.51 4.57
N SER A 94 10.67 -4.22 5.42
CA SER A 94 9.35 -4.75 5.06
C SER A 94 8.37 -3.64 4.67
N ALA A 95 8.32 -2.54 5.40
CA ALA A 95 7.47 -1.40 5.07
C ALA A 95 7.86 -0.73 3.74
N ALA A 96 9.17 -0.60 3.47
CA ALA A 96 9.68 -0.10 2.20
C ALA A 96 9.31 -1.05 1.03
N LEU A 97 9.46 -2.36 1.21
CA LEU A 97 9.07 -3.36 0.21
C LEU A 97 7.56 -3.36 -0.05
N ALA A 98 6.72 -3.21 0.97
CA ALA A 98 5.28 -3.06 0.79
C ALA A 98 4.96 -1.85 -0.08
N GLY A 99 5.56 -0.69 0.20
CA GLY A 99 5.43 0.52 -0.61
C GLY A 99 5.89 0.35 -2.06
N LEU A 100 6.98 -0.40 -2.28
CA LEU A 100 7.46 -0.76 -3.62
C LEU A 100 6.44 -1.64 -4.35
N ILE A 101 5.93 -2.69 -3.72
CA ILE A 101 4.94 -3.60 -4.31
C ILE A 101 3.70 -2.81 -4.72
N TYR A 102 3.17 -1.95 -3.84
CA TYR A 102 2.02 -1.12 -4.18
C TYR A 102 2.32 -0.19 -5.35
N GLY A 103 3.50 0.45 -5.37
CA GLY A 103 3.92 1.26 -6.51
C GLY A 103 4.05 0.47 -7.81
N LEU A 104 4.57 -0.77 -7.79
CA LEU A 104 4.69 -1.59 -9.00
C LEU A 104 3.33 -1.95 -9.61
N PHE A 105 2.34 -2.25 -8.77
CA PHE A 105 1.02 -2.68 -9.23
C PHE A 105 0.06 -1.53 -9.53
N PHE A 106 0.19 -0.39 -8.84
CA PHE A 106 -0.74 0.72 -8.91
C PHE A 106 -0.24 1.89 -9.76
N TYR A 107 1.06 2.04 -9.99
CA TYR A 107 1.63 3.16 -10.73
C TYR A 107 1.40 3.11 -12.23
N ASP A 108 1.28 4.29 -12.84
CA ASP A 108 1.02 4.50 -14.26
C ASP A 108 -0.15 3.65 -14.79
N CYS A 109 -1.09 3.34 -13.89
CA CYS A 109 -2.39 2.82 -14.26
C CYS A 109 -3.20 3.98 -14.85
N ASN A 110 -2.79 4.39 -16.05
CA ASN A 110 -3.55 5.17 -16.98
C ASN A 110 -4.75 4.31 -17.38
N ILE A 111 -5.73 4.25 -16.48
CA ILE A 111 -7.07 3.87 -16.86
C ILE A 111 -7.45 5.02 -17.76
N LYS A 112 -7.30 4.79 -19.08
CA LYS A 112 -8.20 5.35 -20.07
C LYS A 112 -9.57 5.09 -19.48
N ILE A 113 -10.09 6.07 -18.74
CA ILE A 113 -11.50 6.19 -18.47
C ILE A 113 -12.02 6.29 -19.88
N SER A 114 -12.37 5.13 -20.43
CA SER A 114 -13.15 5.07 -21.64
C SER A 114 -14.34 5.90 -21.27
N LYS A 115 -14.38 7.15 -21.76
CA LYS A 115 -15.56 7.99 -21.76
C LYS A 115 -16.55 7.25 -22.64
N LYS A 116 -17.09 6.13 -22.17
CA LYS A 116 -18.29 5.58 -22.76
C LYS A 116 -19.39 6.43 -22.16
N LYS A 117 -19.69 7.54 -22.85
CA LYS A 117 -21.02 8.13 -22.82
C LYS A 117 -21.95 6.97 -23.22
N VAL A 118 -22.49 6.25 -22.25
CA VAL A 118 -23.60 5.33 -22.49
C VAL A 118 -24.83 6.09 -22.06
N THR A 119 -25.38 6.78 -23.04
CA THR A 119 -26.77 7.20 -23.08
C THR A 119 -27.65 5.99 -22.76
N GLY A 120 -28.49 6.17 -21.74
CA GLY A 120 -29.58 5.31 -21.27
C GLY A 120 -29.63 3.87 -21.76
N GLU A 121 -29.17 2.92 -20.94
CA GLU A 121 -29.86 1.65 -20.72
C GLU A 121 -29.35 0.97 -19.44
N LYS A 122 -30.19 0.13 -18.83
CA LYS A 122 -30.08 -0.43 -17.47
C LYS A 122 -28.64 -0.80 -17.05
N ARG A 123 -28.11 -0.06 -16.06
CA ARG A 123 -26.84 -0.37 -15.36
C ARG A 123 -26.95 -1.73 -14.67
N SER A 124 -26.28 -2.74 -15.21
CA SER A 124 -25.89 -3.91 -14.42
C SER A 124 -24.82 -3.47 -13.42
N LEU A 125 -25.03 -3.74 -12.12
CA LEU A 125 -24.08 -3.37 -11.05
C LEU A 125 -22.65 -3.88 -11.31
N LEU A 126 -22.50 -4.92 -12.13
CA LEU A 126 -21.23 -5.51 -12.55
C LEU A 126 -20.41 -4.62 -13.51
N GLU A 127 -21.01 -3.67 -14.22
CA GLU A 127 -20.30 -2.74 -15.13
C GLU A 127 -19.63 -1.56 -14.40
N ILE A 128 -19.93 -1.36 -13.11
CA ILE A 128 -19.34 -0.28 -12.29
C ILE A 128 -17.98 -0.72 -11.71
N ILE A 129 -17.75 -2.02 -11.59
CA ILE A 129 -16.53 -2.58 -11.00
C ILE A 129 -15.49 -2.75 -12.10
N ASP A 130 -14.37 -2.04 -11.97
CA ASP A 130 -13.23 -2.20 -12.87
C ASP A 130 -12.51 -3.52 -12.52
N PHE A 131 -12.98 -4.62 -13.10
CA PHE A 131 -12.51 -5.98 -12.79
C PHE A 131 -11.00 -6.14 -13.01
N LYS A 132 -10.43 -5.44 -14.00
CA LYS A 132 -8.98 -5.41 -14.24
C LYS A 132 -8.25 -4.74 -13.09
N PHE A 133 -8.80 -3.67 -12.54
CA PHE A 133 -8.23 -3.00 -11.38
C PHE A 133 -8.38 -3.85 -10.11
N LEU A 134 -9.54 -4.48 -9.90
CA LEU A 134 -9.76 -5.38 -8.77
C LEU A 134 -8.74 -6.53 -8.74
N ILE A 135 -8.49 -7.18 -9.88
CA ILE A 135 -7.47 -8.23 -9.98
C ILE A 135 -6.09 -7.70 -9.56
N ARG A 136 -5.71 -6.49 -9.98
CA ARG A 136 -4.42 -5.89 -9.59
C ARG A 136 -4.35 -5.65 -8.09
N VAL A 137 -5.42 -5.14 -7.48
CA VAL A 137 -5.50 -4.94 -6.02
C VAL A 137 -5.36 -6.26 -5.28
N VAL A 138 -6.08 -7.30 -5.72
CA VAL A 138 -5.99 -8.65 -5.15
C VAL A 138 -4.57 -9.19 -5.28
N LEU A 139 -3.94 -9.10 -6.46
CA LEU A 139 -2.58 -9.59 -6.68
C LEU A 139 -1.56 -8.82 -5.83
N ALA A 140 -1.63 -7.49 -5.81
CA ALA A 140 -0.71 -6.64 -5.05
C ALA A 140 -0.76 -6.96 -3.56
N LEU A 141 -1.97 -7.02 -2.98
CA LEU A 141 -2.16 -7.30 -1.56
C LEU A 141 -1.83 -8.75 -1.22
N THR A 142 -2.11 -9.70 -2.10
CA THR A 142 -1.75 -11.12 -1.87
C THR A 142 -0.24 -11.29 -1.87
N ILE A 143 0.47 -10.68 -2.84
CA ILE A 143 1.93 -10.73 -2.94
C ILE A 143 2.57 -10.06 -1.72
N ASP A 144 2.12 -8.87 -1.36
CA ASP A 144 2.57 -8.17 -0.14
C ASP A 144 2.33 -9.02 1.11
N THR A 145 1.14 -9.60 1.22
CA THR A 145 0.77 -10.41 2.37
C THR A 145 1.65 -11.66 2.50
N LEU A 146 1.88 -12.38 1.40
CA LEU A 146 2.69 -13.60 1.42
C LEU A 146 4.18 -13.31 1.61
N LEU A 147 4.73 -12.36 0.84
CA LEU A 147 6.18 -12.08 0.87
C LEU A 147 6.57 -11.24 2.09
N VAL A 148 5.86 -10.15 2.34
CA VAL A 148 6.24 -9.18 3.37
C VAL A 148 5.67 -9.59 4.73
N ASN A 149 4.35 -9.78 4.81
CA ASN A 149 3.70 -9.97 6.11
C ASN A 149 3.89 -11.38 6.69
N VAL A 150 3.85 -12.41 5.84
CA VAL A 150 4.02 -13.82 6.23
C VAL A 150 5.49 -14.20 6.20
N LEU A 151 6.18 -14.23 5.05
CA LEU A 151 7.55 -14.76 4.97
C LEU A 151 8.56 -13.88 5.73
N LEU A 152 8.75 -12.63 5.29
CA LEU A 152 9.72 -11.72 5.94
C LEU A 152 9.32 -11.47 7.39
N GLY A 153 8.04 -11.23 7.66
CA GLY A 153 7.57 -11.05 9.03
C GLY A 153 7.82 -12.26 9.94
N THR A 154 7.70 -13.49 9.43
CA THR A 154 8.04 -14.71 10.20
C THR A 154 9.53 -14.79 10.43
N TYR A 155 10.33 -14.51 9.41
CA TYR A 155 11.79 -14.51 9.49
C TYR A 155 12.29 -13.52 10.55
N TRP A 156 11.80 -12.27 10.55
CA TRP A 156 12.14 -11.27 11.56
C TRP A 156 11.73 -11.70 12.96
N CYS A 157 10.53 -12.25 13.12
CA CYS A 157 10.09 -12.76 14.42
C CYS A 157 10.98 -13.91 14.92
N SER A 158 11.42 -14.80 14.04
CA SER A 158 12.29 -15.92 14.42
C SER A 158 13.66 -15.43 14.91
N ILE A 159 14.22 -14.38 14.30
CA ILE A 159 15.47 -13.76 14.72
C ILE A 159 15.31 -13.02 16.05
N MET A 160 14.23 -12.25 16.22
CA MET A 160 14.07 -11.37 17.38
C MET A 160 13.62 -12.08 18.66
N TYR A 161 12.77 -13.10 18.53
CA TYR A 161 12.05 -13.68 19.67
C TYR A 161 12.38 -15.16 19.91
N GLY A 162 13.22 -15.77 19.07
CA GLY A 162 13.86 -17.07 19.32
C GLY A 162 12.94 -18.30 19.35
N LYS A 163 11.63 -18.19 19.14
CA LYS A 163 10.76 -19.37 18.97
C LYS A 163 10.91 -19.97 17.57
N GLY A 164 10.49 -21.22 17.41
CA GLY A 164 10.57 -21.95 16.15
C GLY A 164 9.87 -21.23 14.98
N PHE A 165 10.48 -21.27 13.80
CA PHE A 165 9.97 -20.61 12.58
C PHE A 165 8.51 -20.99 12.29
N MET A 166 8.17 -22.27 12.40
CA MET A 166 6.82 -22.77 12.12
C MET A 166 5.75 -22.16 13.05
N PHE A 167 6.09 -21.88 14.31
CA PHE A 167 5.18 -21.22 15.24
C PHE A 167 4.79 -19.82 14.76
N TYR A 168 5.77 -19.01 14.35
CA TYR A 168 5.50 -17.68 13.81
C TYR A 168 4.82 -17.73 12.45
N LEU A 169 5.15 -18.72 11.62
CA LEU A 169 4.56 -18.89 10.30
C LEU A 169 3.05 -19.12 10.42
N THR A 170 2.62 -20.08 11.25
CA THR A 170 1.19 -20.37 11.45
C THR A 170 0.46 -19.16 12.01
N MET A 171 1.01 -18.50 13.04
CA MET A 171 0.40 -17.30 13.63
C MET A 171 0.25 -16.16 12.60
N ARG A 172 1.26 -15.92 11.77
CA ARG A 172 1.21 -14.88 10.74
C ARG A 172 0.34 -15.27 9.56
N PHE A 173 0.33 -16.53 9.15
CA PHE A 173 -0.51 -16.99 8.06
C PHE A 173 -1.99 -16.84 8.40
N THR A 174 -2.41 -17.32 9.57
CA THR A 174 -3.81 -17.24 10.02
C THR A 174 -4.29 -15.80 10.14
N LYS A 175 -3.50 -14.93 10.78
CA LYS A 175 -3.90 -13.53 10.98
C LYS A 175 -4.04 -12.77 9.66
N ASN A 176 -3.12 -13.01 8.72
CA ASN A 176 -3.09 -12.34 7.44
C ASN A 176 -4.17 -12.86 6.48
N LEU A 177 -4.52 -14.15 6.55
CA LEU A 177 -5.60 -14.73 5.77
C LEU A 177 -6.96 -14.10 6.10
N ILE A 178 -7.19 -13.80 7.38
CA ILE A 178 -8.40 -13.10 7.85
C ILE A 178 -8.39 -11.63 7.43
N GLN A 179 -7.22 -10.98 7.47
CA GLN A 179 -7.10 -9.56 7.17
C GLN A 179 -7.13 -9.26 5.67
N LEU A 180 -6.66 -10.18 4.81
CA LEU A 180 -6.51 -9.96 3.38
C LEU A 180 -7.82 -9.55 2.67
N PRO A 181 -8.98 -10.21 2.88
CA PRO A 181 -10.25 -9.80 2.25
C PRO A 181 -10.66 -8.37 2.64
N ILE A 182 -10.45 -8.00 3.90
CA ILE A 182 -10.76 -6.67 4.43
C ILE A 182 -9.85 -5.63 3.76
N ASN A 183 -8.55 -5.91 3.68
CA ASN A 183 -7.59 -5.01 3.05
C ASN A 183 -7.89 -4.82 1.55
N ILE A 184 -8.29 -5.87 0.83
CA ILE A 184 -8.69 -5.81 -0.58
C ILE A 184 -9.88 -4.86 -0.76
N PHE A 185 -10.92 -5.05 0.06
CA PHE A 185 -12.11 -4.21 0.00
C PHE A 185 -11.78 -2.73 0.29
N LEU A 186 -11.02 -2.45 1.36
CA LEU A 186 -10.64 -1.08 1.72
C LEU A 186 -9.77 -0.41 0.65
N THR A 187 -8.78 -1.13 0.13
CA THR A 187 -7.85 -0.61 -0.88
C THR A 187 -8.56 -0.28 -2.17
N TYR A 188 -9.46 -1.16 -2.63
CA TYR A 188 -10.23 -0.93 -3.85
C TYR A 188 -11.05 0.37 -3.76
N ASN A 189 -11.73 0.60 -2.63
CA ASN A 189 -12.52 1.81 -2.42
C ASN A 189 -11.65 3.07 -2.31
N VAL A 190 -10.58 3.03 -1.51
CA VAL A 190 -9.71 4.19 -1.30
C VAL A 190 -8.96 4.59 -2.56
N ILE A 191 -8.35 3.63 -3.28
CA ILE A 191 -7.67 3.97 -4.54
C ILE A 191 -8.69 4.44 -5.58
N GLY A 192 -9.92 3.92 -5.58
CA GLY A 192 -11.02 4.45 -6.39
C GLY A 192 -11.25 5.96 -6.16
N ILE A 193 -11.24 6.41 -4.90
CA ILE A 193 -11.37 7.83 -4.54
C ILE A 193 -10.13 8.63 -4.97
N VAL A 194 -8.92 8.12 -4.65
CA VAL A 194 -7.65 8.77 -5.03
C VAL A 194 -7.57 8.96 -6.53
N LYS A 195 -8.00 7.98 -7.33
CA LYS A 195 -8.10 8.07 -8.79
C LYS A 195 -9.00 9.22 -9.25
N VAL A 196 -10.14 9.44 -8.60
CA VAL A 196 -11.05 10.55 -8.94
C VAL A 196 -10.39 11.90 -8.65
N ILE A 197 -9.71 12.01 -7.51
CA ILE A 197 -8.99 13.23 -7.10
C ILE A 197 -7.85 13.51 -8.08
N ASN A 198 -7.01 12.50 -8.36
CA ASN A 198 -5.85 12.64 -9.24
C ASN A 198 -6.26 13.11 -10.65
N ASN A 199 -7.34 12.53 -11.20
CA ASN A 199 -7.87 12.93 -12.50
C ASN A 199 -8.45 14.35 -12.55
N LYS A 200 -8.88 14.92 -11.42
CA LYS A 200 -9.33 16.33 -11.35
C LYS A 200 -8.15 17.29 -11.32
N ILE A 201 -7.07 16.93 -10.60
CA ILE A 201 -5.88 17.78 -10.48
C ILE A 201 -5.18 17.92 -11.84
N TYR A 202 -4.93 16.80 -12.53
CA TYR A 202 -4.22 16.81 -13.82
C TYR A 202 -5.06 17.24 -15.04
N LYS A 203 -6.38 17.44 -14.89
CA LYS A 203 -7.24 18.00 -15.95
C LYS A 203 -7.35 19.52 -15.91
N ASN A 204 -6.94 20.13 -14.81
CA ASN A 204 -7.00 21.57 -14.59
C ASN A 204 -5.64 22.26 -14.79
N GLU A 205 -4.61 21.49 -15.17
CA GLU A 205 -3.36 21.99 -15.77
C GLU A 205 -3.45 21.81 -17.30
#